data_AF-A0A960RGB6-F1
#
_entry.id   AF-A0A960RGB6-F1
#
_cell.length_a   1.000
_cell.length_b   1.000
_cell.length_c   1.000
_cell.angle_alpha   90.00
_cell.angle_beta   90.00
_cell.angle_gamma   90.00
#
_symmetry.space_group_name_H-M   'P 1'
#
loop_
_entity.id
_entity.type
_entity.pdbx_description
1 polymer ?
#
loop_
_entity_poly.entity_id
_entity_poly.type
_entity_poly.pdbx_seq_one_letter_code
_entity_poly.pdbx_strand_id
1 'polypeptide(L)'
;GARAVHVEADIQADSIHRGDVSWKAGRIAIGFRDDQGRENYRVPHYAAVVEGTKPWNHIRATLLLPEATTRLHLLAQNSGDSGVFSLRSLSLTQYRIRASHPWIVAGLLGLALALGGWIVHTGTLKGHVAGRVTLLLAMIIVMGTLVPQPWIEWGLHRLDRPEPQPHSMEHAAPAPSAPGEIPPPTQALAPTASLLKQETHKQTHFILFLALGLSAAVACRKAPTLSTRTCLAALILFAGITELLQGISITRTPRLLDWGIDLLGATLGVGLIWWLSRIHRSISDAAS
;
A
#
# COMPACT_ATOMS: atom_id res chain seq x y z
N GLY A 1 4.07 26.40 5.43
CA GLY A 1 4.69 25.13 4.97
C GLY A 1 4.02 23.99 5.70
N ALA A 2 3.70 22.92 4.99
CA ALA A 2 3.01 21.77 5.57
C ALA A 2 3.78 21.21 6.78
N ARG A 3 3.04 20.86 7.82
CA ARG A 3 3.57 20.31 9.07
C ARG A 3 3.20 18.84 9.15
N ALA A 4 4.10 18.05 9.72
CA ALA A 4 3.86 16.65 10.02
C ALA A 4 4.29 16.36 11.46
N VAL A 5 3.77 15.29 12.02
CA VAL A 5 4.21 14.75 13.31
C VAL A 5 4.56 13.29 13.13
N HIS A 6 5.69 12.90 13.68
CA HIS A 6 6.14 11.53 13.72
C HIS A 6 5.88 10.98 15.11
N VAL A 7 5.27 9.80 15.13
CA VAL A 7 5.02 9.01 16.32
C VAL A 7 5.90 7.79 16.23
N GLU A 8 6.73 7.57 17.25
CA GLU A 8 7.45 6.32 17.43
C GLU A 8 7.08 5.75 18.80
N ALA A 9 6.90 4.44 18.87
CA ALA A 9 6.67 3.75 20.14
C ALA A 9 6.97 2.27 20.01
N ASP A 10 7.23 1.61 21.14
CA ASP A 10 7.08 0.16 21.22
C ASP A 10 5.70 -0.13 21.80
N ILE A 11 4.97 -1.05 21.17
CA ILE A 11 3.64 -1.47 21.60
C ILE A 11 3.60 -2.97 21.82
N GLN A 12 2.78 -3.40 22.77
CA GLN A 12 2.44 -4.81 23.00
C GLN A 12 0.93 -4.91 23.23
N ALA A 13 0.35 -6.00 22.78
CA ALA A 13 -1.04 -6.33 23.05
C ALA A 13 -1.12 -7.70 23.70
N ASP A 14 -1.94 -7.83 24.74
CA ASP A 14 -2.29 -9.11 25.33
C ASP A 14 -3.79 -9.28 25.29
N SER A 15 -4.25 -10.23 24.47
CA SER A 15 -5.63 -10.69 24.42
C SER A 15 -6.64 -9.55 24.18
N ILE A 16 -6.27 -8.57 23.35
CA ILE A 16 -7.17 -7.47 22.98
C ILE A 16 -8.26 -8.00 22.05
N HIS A 17 -9.50 -8.04 22.54
CA HIS A 17 -10.66 -8.37 21.71
C HIS A 17 -11.22 -7.09 21.10
N ARG A 18 -11.27 -7.04 19.76
CA ARG A 18 -11.85 -5.90 19.05
C ARG A 18 -13.36 -5.86 19.28
N GLY A 19 -13.90 -4.67 19.50
CA GLY A 19 -15.35 -4.46 19.60
C GLY A 19 -16.07 -4.47 18.25
N ASP A 20 -17.35 -4.10 18.28
CA ASP A 20 -18.29 -4.04 17.14
C ASP A 20 -17.87 -3.14 15.96
N VAL A 21 -16.92 -2.23 16.16
CA VAL A 21 -16.43 -1.30 15.13
C VAL A 21 -14.91 -1.35 15.03
N SER A 22 -14.39 -1.12 13.82
CA SER A 22 -12.96 -1.31 13.50
C SER A 22 -11.99 -0.49 14.35
N TRP A 23 -12.45 0.60 14.97
CA TRP A 23 -11.64 1.46 15.83
C TRP A 23 -11.68 1.08 17.32
N LYS A 24 -12.56 0.16 17.75
CA LYS A 24 -12.61 -0.37 19.12
C LYS A 24 -11.55 -1.47 19.31
N ALA A 25 -10.30 -1.04 19.45
CA ALA A 25 -9.16 -1.91 19.70
C ALA A 25 -8.07 -1.16 20.49
N GLY A 26 -6.92 -1.78 20.74
CA GLY A 26 -5.73 -1.09 21.23
C GLY A 26 -5.23 -0.13 20.16
N ARG A 27 -5.02 1.15 20.47
CA ARG A 27 -4.65 2.14 19.45
C ARG A 27 -3.83 3.30 20.00
N ILE A 28 -3.01 3.86 19.11
CA ILE A 28 -2.38 5.16 19.28
C ILE A 28 -2.95 6.08 18.20
N ALA A 29 -3.51 7.20 18.63
CA ALA A 29 -4.13 8.19 17.77
C ALA A 29 -3.68 9.61 18.14
N ILE A 30 -3.81 10.55 17.20
CA ILE A 30 -3.59 11.97 17.42
C ILE A 30 -4.90 12.72 17.18
N GLY A 31 -5.46 13.30 18.24
CA GLY A 31 -6.50 14.31 18.11
C GLY A 31 -5.90 15.63 17.62
N PHE A 32 -6.45 16.17 16.54
CA PHE A 32 -6.12 17.51 16.04
C PHE A 32 -7.19 18.49 16.52
N ARG A 33 -6.80 19.57 17.21
CA ARG A 33 -7.72 20.65 17.61
C ARG A 33 -7.34 21.97 16.97
N ASP A 34 -8.35 22.70 16.50
CA ASP A 34 -8.20 24.07 16.00
C ASP A 34 -8.14 25.09 17.14
N ASP A 35 -7.99 26.38 16.80
CA ASP A 35 -7.99 27.50 17.73
C ASP A 35 -9.30 27.66 18.52
N GLN A 36 -10.42 27.19 17.96
CA GLN A 36 -11.73 27.12 18.60
C GLN A 36 -11.91 25.88 19.48
N GLY A 37 -10.90 25.00 19.56
CA GLY A 37 -10.94 23.76 20.33
C GLY A 37 -11.75 22.64 19.67
N ARG A 38 -12.18 22.80 18.42
CA ARG A 38 -12.92 21.78 17.68
C ARG A 38 -11.98 20.68 17.22
N GLU A 39 -12.40 19.44 17.40
CA GLU A 39 -11.63 18.27 16.99
C GLU A 39 -11.82 17.97 15.50
N ASN A 40 -10.74 17.63 14.81
CA ASN A 40 -10.75 17.24 13.40
C ASN A 40 -10.32 15.78 13.22
N TYR A 41 -11.30 14.90 13.15
CA TYR A 41 -11.09 13.46 12.88
C TYR A 41 -11.23 13.08 11.40
N ARG A 42 -11.40 14.06 10.49
CA ARG A 42 -11.60 13.80 9.05
C ARG A 42 -10.30 13.44 8.34
N VAL A 43 -9.16 13.75 8.94
CA VAL A 43 -7.84 13.38 8.44
C VAL A 43 -7.34 12.10 9.11
N PRO A 44 -6.42 11.37 8.46
CA PRO A 44 -5.77 10.21 9.08
C PRO A 44 -5.13 10.61 10.41
N HIS A 45 -5.54 9.93 11.49
CA HIS A 45 -5.16 10.28 12.85
C HIS A 45 -4.67 9.08 13.67
N TYR A 46 -4.63 7.87 13.11
CA TYR A 46 -4.12 6.68 13.80
C TYR A 46 -2.64 6.47 13.47
N ALA A 47 -1.80 6.35 14.50
CA ALA A 47 -0.43 5.90 14.36
C ALA A 47 -0.32 4.37 14.40
N ALA A 48 -1.17 3.72 15.20
CA ALA A 48 -1.27 2.26 15.24
C ALA A 48 -2.64 1.80 15.74
N VAL A 49 -3.04 0.62 15.27
CA VAL A 49 -4.19 -0.15 15.77
C VAL A 49 -3.72 -1.60 15.94
N VAL A 50 -4.00 -2.20 17.10
CA VAL A 50 -3.55 -3.54 17.47
C VAL A 50 -4.69 -4.32 18.14
N GLU A 51 -4.73 -5.61 17.84
CA GLU A 51 -5.70 -6.58 18.34
C GLU A 51 -5.02 -7.92 18.61
N GLY A 52 -5.72 -8.78 19.34
CA GLY A 52 -5.23 -10.08 19.78
C GLY A 52 -4.05 -9.97 20.74
N THR A 53 -3.21 -11.00 20.73
CA THR A 53 -1.94 -11.02 21.47
C THR A 53 -0.81 -10.80 20.49
N LYS A 54 -0.04 -9.73 20.67
CA LYS A 54 1.14 -9.42 19.87
C LYS A 54 2.32 -9.12 20.80
N PRO A 55 3.52 -9.69 20.53
CA PRO A 55 4.72 -9.35 21.27
C PRO A 55 5.07 -7.87 21.06
N TRP A 56 6.03 -7.37 21.85
CA TRP A 56 6.58 -6.03 21.65
C TRP A 56 6.99 -5.83 20.19
N ASN A 57 6.42 -4.81 19.57
CA ASN A 57 6.76 -4.39 18.22
C ASN A 57 6.98 -2.88 18.18
N HIS A 58 8.02 -2.46 17.47
CA HIS A 58 8.32 -1.07 17.25
C HIS A 58 7.44 -0.53 16.11
N ILE A 59 6.77 0.59 16.36
CA ILE A 59 5.96 1.28 15.36
C ILE A 59 6.54 2.65 15.05
N ARG A 60 6.33 3.08 13.80
CA ARG A 60 6.63 4.43 13.34
C ARG A 60 5.52 4.89 12.42
N ALA A 61 4.99 6.08 12.66
CA ALA A 61 3.96 6.67 11.83
C ALA A 61 4.20 8.17 11.65
N THR A 62 4.00 8.66 10.44
CA THR A 62 4.03 10.10 10.14
C THR A 62 2.65 10.56 9.73
N LEU A 63 2.11 11.51 10.48
CA LEU A 63 0.77 12.07 10.28
C LEU A 63 0.89 13.52 9.84
N LEU A 64 0.17 13.88 8.78
CA LEU A 64 0.06 15.26 8.32
C LEU A 64 -0.81 16.07 9.30
N LEU A 65 -0.32 17.25 9.70
CA LEU A 65 -1.12 18.17 10.49
C LEU A 65 -2.01 18.99 9.55
N PRO A 66 -3.33 19.03 9.80
CA PRO A 66 -4.20 20.04 9.19
C PRO A 66 -3.68 21.45 9.47
N GLU A 67 -3.79 22.36 8.51
CA GLU A 67 -3.26 23.73 8.64
C GLU A 67 -3.84 24.49 9.83
N ALA A 68 -5.12 24.25 10.14
CA ALA A 68 -5.83 24.85 11.27
C ALA A 68 -5.42 24.30 12.66
N THR A 69 -4.53 23.29 12.73
CA THR A 69 -4.20 22.63 13.99
C THR A 69 -3.34 23.52 14.89
N THR A 70 -3.89 23.88 16.06
CA THR A 70 -3.18 24.62 17.09
C THR A 70 -2.75 23.73 18.26
N ARG A 71 -3.48 22.66 18.54
CA ARG A 71 -3.18 21.70 19.62
C ARG A 71 -3.23 20.26 19.13
N LEU A 72 -2.33 19.44 19.67
CA LEU A 72 -2.24 18.00 19.41
C LEU A 72 -2.52 17.24 20.70
N HIS A 73 -3.34 16.19 20.61
CA HIS A 73 -3.65 15.30 21.72
C HIS A 73 -3.22 13.90 21.32
N LEU A 74 -2.16 13.39 21.94
CA LEU A 74 -1.74 12.01 21.74
C LEU A 74 -2.59 11.10 22.64
N LEU A 75 -3.28 10.15 22.04
CA LEU A 75 -4.22 9.24 22.68
C LEU A 75 -3.67 7.82 22.55
N ALA A 76 -3.28 7.21 23.66
CA ALA A 76 -3.01 5.77 23.74
C ALA A 76 -4.13 5.13 24.55
N GLN A 77 -4.91 4.25 23.94
CA GLN A 77 -6.11 3.69 24.57
C GLN A 77 -6.36 2.25 24.13
N ASN A 78 -6.83 1.42 25.06
CA ASN A 78 -7.56 0.22 24.71
C ASN A 78 -9.05 0.57 24.65
N SER A 79 -9.61 0.64 23.44
CA SER A 79 -11.06 0.79 23.24
C SER A 79 -11.71 -0.53 22.84
N GLY A 80 -10.99 -1.66 22.92
CA GLY A 80 -11.55 -2.99 22.71
C GLY A 80 -12.41 -3.44 23.89
N ASP A 81 -13.05 -4.59 23.73
CA ASP A 81 -13.97 -5.15 24.74
C ASP A 81 -13.20 -5.76 25.94
N SER A 82 -11.92 -6.14 25.73
CA SER A 82 -11.06 -6.70 26.77
C SER A 82 -9.57 -6.60 26.39
N GLY A 83 -8.71 -7.14 27.27
CA GLY A 83 -7.26 -7.27 27.07
C GLY A 83 -6.44 -6.07 27.58
N VAL A 84 -5.13 -6.15 27.37
CA VAL A 84 -4.16 -5.15 27.83
C VAL A 84 -3.40 -4.58 26.64
N PHE A 85 -3.37 -3.25 26.56
CA PHE A 85 -2.54 -2.51 25.61
C PHE A 85 -1.39 -1.85 26.37
N SER A 86 -0.17 -2.30 26.10
CA SER A 86 1.04 -1.81 26.76
C SER A 86 1.86 -0.96 25.79
N LEU A 87 2.41 0.13 26.32
CA LEU A 87 3.17 1.13 25.56
C LEU A 87 4.47 1.46 26.28
N ARG A 88 5.57 1.61 25.54
CA ARG A 88 6.80 2.21 26.05
C ARG A 88 7.53 2.97 24.95
N SER A 89 8.54 3.75 25.34
CA SER A 89 9.40 4.50 24.40
C SER A 89 8.62 5.45 23.49
N LEU A 90 7.50 6.03 23.98
CA LEU A 90 6.66 6.91 23.18
C LEU A 90 7.38 8.23 22.88
N SER A 91 7.57 8.52 21.61
CA SER A 91 8.17 9.75 21.12
C SER A 91 7.23 10.44 20.13
N LEU A 92 7.13 11.76 20.26
CA LEU A 92 6.35 12.60 19.39
C LEU A 92 7.23 13.74 18.87
N THR A 93 7.63 13.66 17.61
CA THR A 93 8.52 14.66 17.01
C THR A 93 7.80 15.41 15.91
N GLN A 94 7.79 16.74 15.97
CA GLN A 94 7.20 17.58 14.93
C GLN A 94 8.22 17.83 13.80
N TYR A 95 7.78 17.67 12.55
CA TYR A 95 8.56 17.98 11.36
C TYR A 95 7.92 19.11 10.55
N ARG A 96 8.78 19.89 9.91
CA ARG A 96 8.39 20.80 8.83
C ARG A 96 8.78 20.17 7.51
N ILE A 97 7.84 20.09 6.59
CA ILE A 97 8.12 19.65 5.23
C ILE A 97 8.95 20.75 4.57
N ARG A 98 10.11 20.35 4.01
CA ARG A 98 11.01 21.28 3.32
C ARG A 98 10.28 21.91 2.13
N ALA A 99 10.52 23.20 1.88
CA ALA A 99 9.93 23.90 0.73
C ALA A 99 10.35 23.28 -0.63
N SER A 100 11.45 22.52 -0.67
CA SER A 100 11.91 21.78 -1.84
C SER A 100 11.15 20.48 -2.11
N HIS A 101 10.39 19.94 -1.14
CA HIS A 101 9.66 18.69 -1.28
C HIS A 101 8.75 18.63 -2.52
N PRO A 102 7.86 19.60 -2.80
CA PRO A 102 7.01 19.56 -3.99
C PRO A 102 7.82 19.55 -5.29
N TRP A 103 8.96 20.22 -5.33
CA TRP A 103 9.84 20.25 -6.50
C TRP A 103 10.55 18.91 -6.73
N ILE A 104 10.95 18.23 -5.66
CA ILE A 104 11.51 16.87 -5.73
C ILE A 104 10.46 15.89 -6.25
N VAL A 105 9.23 15.93 -5.69
CA VAL A 105 8.11 15.10 -6.16
C VAL A 105 7.81 15.37 -7.63
N ALA A 106 7.69 16.64 -8.03
CA ALA A 106 7.44 17.03 -9.41
C ALA A 106 8.57 16.59 -10.36
N GLY A 107 9.83 16.71 -9.95
CA GLY A 107 10.99 16.27 -10.72
C GLY A 107 11.00 14.75 -10.93
N LEU A 108 10.74 13.97 -9.88
CA LEU A 108 10.66 12.50 -9.98
C LEU A 108 9.45 12.06 -10.83
N LEU A 109 8.30 12.72 -10.68
CA LEU A 109 7.13 12.48 -11.51
C LEU A 109 7.41 12.79 -12.98
N GLY A 110 8.03 13.94 -13.25
CA GLY A 110 8.47 14.33 -14.59
C GLY A 110 9.43 13.31 -15.19
N LEU A 111 10.38 12.79 -14.42
CA LEU A 111 11.31 11.75 -14.85
C LEU A 111 10.60 10.42 -15.16
N ALA A 112 9.67 9.98 -14.30
CA ALA A 112 8.88 8.77 -14.54
C ALA A 112 8.04 8.88 -15.83
N LEU A 113 7.38 10.02 -16.03
CA LEU A 113 6.58 10.31 -17.22
C LEU A 113 7.45 10.44 -18.48
N ALA A 114 8.62 11.05 -18.37
CA ALA A 114 9.57 11.16 -19.48
C ALA A 114 10.11 9.78 -19.89
N LEU A 115 10.43 8.90 -18.94
CA LEU A 115 10.85 7.53 -19.23
C LEU A 115 9.73 6.71 -19.89
N GLY A 116 8.52 6.76 -19.32
CA GLY A 116 7.35 6.11 -19.92
C GLY A 116 7.06 6.65 -21.32
N GLY A 117 7.07 7.97 -21.48
CA GLY A 117 6.89 8.66 -22.75
C GLY A 117 7.99 8.35 -23.77
N TRP A 118 9.23 8.17 -23.34
CA TRP A 118 10.34 7.79 -24.22
C TRP A 118 10.22 6.34 -24.72
N ILE A 119 9.91 5.38 -23.83
CA ILE A 119 9.63 3.99 -24.22
C ILE A 119 8.48 3.94 -25.22
N VAL A 120 7.46 4.77 -25.00
CA VAL A 120 6.31 4.88 -25.87
C VAL A 120 6.73 5.50 -27.19
N HIS A 121 7.31 6.70 -27.22
CA HIS A 121 7.72 7.39 -28.44
C HIS A 121 8.58 6.51 -29.35
N THR A 122 9.58 5.84 -28.78
CA THR A 122 10.45 4.92 -29.51
C THR A 122 9.74 3.66 -30.02
N GLY A 123 8.70 3.18 -29.32
CA GLY A 123 7.87 2.03 -29.72
C GLY A 123 6.60 2.37 -30.54
N THR A 124 6.08 3.59 -30.47
CA THR A 124 4.79 4.03 -31.04
C THR A 124 4.89 4.91 -32.26
N LEU A 125 6.09 5.34 -32.67
CA LEU A 125 6.30 6.00 -33.98
C LEU A 125 5.79 5.15 -35.19
N LYS A 126 5.29 3.93 -34.97
CA LYS A 126 4.63 3.08 -35.97
C LYS A 126 3.22 2.56 -35.57
N GLY A 127 2.51 3.20 -34.63
CA GLY A 127 1.10 2.89 -34.35
C GLY A 127 0.82 1.57 -33.59
N HIS A 128 1.80 1.03 -32.87
CA HIS A 128 1.63 -0.27 -32.21
C HIS A 128 0.81 -0.19 -30.90
N VAL A 129 -0.21 -1.05 -30.80
CA VAL A 129 -1.06 -1.20 -29.60
C VAL A 129 -0.25 -1.45 -28.34
N ALA A 130 0.81 -2.25 -28.41
CA ALA A 130 1.65 -2.60 -27.27
C ALA A 130 2.28 -1.38 -26.59
N GLY A 131 2.77 -0.39 -27.35
CA GLY A 131 3.33 0.83 -26.78
C GLY A 131 2.27 1.66 -26.04
N ARG A 132 1.05 1.76 -26.57
CA ARG A 132 -0.08 2.43 -25.88
C ARG A 132 -0.44 1.73 -24.57
N VAL A 133 -0.47 0.40 -24.57
CA VAL A 133 -0.70 -0.40 -23.35
C VAL A 133 0.41 -0.16 -22.33
N THR A 134 1.68 -0.12 -22.75
CA THR A 134 2.82 0.22 -21.86
C THR A 134 2.65 1.60 -21.22
N LEU A 135 2.25 2.63 -22.00
CA LEU A 135 1.99 3.96 -21.45
C LEU A 135 0.89 3.92 -20.40
N LEU A 136 -0.23 3.26 -20.71
CA LEU A 136 -1.38 3.17 -19.82
C LEU A 136 -0.99 2.49 -18.50
N LEU A 137 -0.27 1.37 -18.57
CA LEU A 137 0.22 0.66 -17.39
C LEU A 137 1.18 1.53 -16.56
N ALA A 138 2.12 2.22 -17.20
CA ALA A 138 3.02 3.14 -16.52
C ALA A 138 2.25 4.27 -15.82
N MET A 139 1.23 4.84 -16.47
CA MET A 139 0.36 5.86 -15.86
C MET A 139 -0.44 5.30 -14.68
N ILE A 140 -0.99 4.09 -14.79
CA ILE A 140 -1.72 3.43 -13.69
C ILE A 140 -0.79 3.22 -12.48
N ILE A 141 0.44 2.74 -12.72
CA ILE A 141 1.43 2.54 -11.65
C ILE A 141 1.78 3.87 -10.99
N VAL A 142 2.10 4.91 -11.77
CA VAL A 142 2.40 6.25 -11.25
C VAL A 142 1.22 6.86 -10.50
N MET A 143 0.00 6.72 -10.99
CA MET A 143 -1.19 7.18 -10.26
C MET A 143 -1.32 6.42 -8.94
N GLY A 144 -1.17 5.09 -8.96
CA GLY A 144 -1.22 4.22 -7.78
C GLY A 144 -0.17 4.55 -6.72
N THR A 145 1.04 4.97 -7.13
CA THR A 145 2.10 5.40 -6.19
C THR A 145 1.80 6.75 -5.54
N LEU A 146 1.06 7.62 -6.24
CA LEU A 146 0.66 8.93 -5.74
C LEU A 146 -0.62 8.90 -4.90
N VAL A 147 -1.44 7.83 -4.97
CA VAL A 147 -2.65 7.73 -4.15
C VAL A 147 -2.29 7.67 -2.66
N PRO A 148 -2.80 8.59 -1.82
CA PRO A 148 -2.59 8.52 -0.38
C PRO A 148 -3.09 7.18 0.18
N GLN A 149 -2.31 6.56 1.06
CA GLN A 149 -2.69 5.30 1.73
C GLN A 149 -4.11 5.29 2.32
N PRO A 150 -4.60 6.37 2.98
CA PRO A 150 -5.94 6.41 3.54
C PRO A 150 -7.05 6.27 2.50
N TRP A 151 -6.81 6.69 1.26
CA TRP A 151 -7.80 6.59 0.18
C TRP A 151 -7.92 5.15 -0.32
N ILE A 152 -6.79 4.43 -0.36
CA ILE A 152 -6.76 2.99 -0.68
C ILE A 152 -7.51 2.21 0.39
N GLU A 153 -7.21 2.49 1.67
CA GLU A 153 -7.89 1.84 2.80
C GLU A 153 -9.39 2.12 2.79
N TRP A 154 -9.79 3.37 2.55
CA TRP A 154 -11.20 3.75 2.42
C TRP A 154 -11.92 3.00 1.28
N GLY A 155 -11.27 2.85 0.12
CA GLY A 155 -11.81 2.11 -1.01
C GLY A 155 -12.01 0.63 -0.69
N LEU A 156 -11.00 -0.01 -0.09
CA LEU A 156 -11.06 -1.42 0.32
C LEU A 156 -12.12 -1.67 1.40
N HIS A 157 -12.26 -0.76 2.37
CA HIS A 157 -13.29 -0.88 3.41
C HIS A 157 -14.72 -0.78 2.87
N ARG A 158 -14.95 -0.22 1.69
CA ARG A 158 -16.27 -0.25 1.04
C ARG A 158 -16.58 -1.61 0.42
N LEU A 159 -15.56 -2.31 -0.07
CA LEU A 159 -15.69 -3.64 -0.66
C LEU A 159 -15.89 -4.71 0.43
N ASP A 160 -15.24 -4.53 1.58
CA ASP A 160 -15.33 -5.44 2.74
C ASP A 160 -16.54 -5.17 3.65
N ARG A 161 -17.47 -4.27 3.30
CA ARG A 161 -18.70 -4.17 4.09
C ARG A 161 -19.44 -5.48 3.92
N PRO A 162 -19.57 -6.33 4.96
CA PRO A 162 -20.46 -7.46 4.86
C PRO A 162 -21.80 -6.88 4.44
N GLU A 163 -22.34 -7.39 3.34
CA GLU A 163 -23.73 -7.14 2.97
C GLU A 163 -24.52 -7.31 4.26
N PRO A 164 -25.28 -6.29 4.72
CA PRO A 164 -25.95 -6.36 6.00
C PRO A 164 -26.77 -7.64 5.96
N GLN A 165 -26.30 -8.67 6.67
CA GLN A 165 -27.04 -9.90 6.74
C GLN A 165 -28.39 -9.45 7.28
N PRO A 166 -29.48 -9.69 6.52
CA PRO A 166 -30.80 -9.29 6.98
C PRO A 166 -30.88 -9.84 8.39
N HIS A 167 -31.02 -8.94 9.36
CA HIS A 167 -31.10 -9.32 10.75
C HIS A 167 -32.26 -10.30 10.82
N SER A 168 -31.97 -11.59 10.81
CA SER A 168 -32.92 -12.61 11.18
C SER A 168 -33.25 -12.26 12.62
N MET A 169 -34.33 -11.51 12.82
CA MET A 169 -34.90 -11.17 14.13
C MET A 169 -35.50 -12.41 14.78
N GLU A 170 -34.75 -13.51 14.75
CA GLU A 170 -35.11 -14.82 15.26
C GLU A 170 -33.91 -15.34 16.06
N HIS A 171 -33.47 -14.54 17.03
CA HIS A 171 -32.94 -15.12 18.25
C HIS A 171 -34.12 -15.26 19.20
N ALA A 172 -34.78 -16.41 19.09
CA ALA A 172 -35.43 -17.01 20.22
C ALA A 172 -34.45 -16.94 21.40
N ALA A 173 -34.94 -16.48 22.56
CA ALA A 173 -34.13 -16.36 23.76
C ALA A 173 -33.32 -17.65 23.97
N PRO A 174 -31.98 -17.58 24.14
CA PRO A 174 -31.20 -18.77 24.40
C PRO A 174 -31.76 -19.42 25.66
N ALA A 175 -32.11 -20.70 25.56
CA ALA A 175 -32.43 -21.49 26.73
C ALA A 175 -31.28 -21.37 27.74
N PRO A 176 -31.56 -21.24 29.05
CA PRO A 176 -30.53 -21.06 30.07
C PRO A 176 -29.53 -22.22 29.97
N SER A 177 -28.28 -21.89 29.63
CA SER A 177 -27.18 -22.84 29.58
C SER A 177 -27.06 -23.52 30.94
N ALA A 178 -26.95 -24.84 30.94
CA ALA A 178 -26.79 -25.62 32.16
C ALA A 178 -25.55 -25.12 32.95
N PRO A 179 -25.61 -25.07 34.29
CA PRO A 179 -24.45 -24.68 35.09
C PRO A 179 -23.32 -25.69 34.90
N GLY A 180 -22.21 -25.27 34.29
CA GLY A 180 -20.96 -26.05 34.25
C GLY A 180 -20.35 -26.30 32.88
N GLU A 181 -20.97 -25.88 31.78
CA GLU A 181 -20.37 -26.05 30.46
C GLU A 181 -19.32 -24.97 30.20
N ILE A 182 -18.05 -25.33 30.38
CA ILE A 182 -16.90 -24.50 30.02
C ILE A 182 -16.93 -24.37 28.50
N PRO A 183 -17.11 -23.16 27.94
CA PRO A 183 -17.12 -23.00 26.49
C PRO A 183 -15.77 -23.51 25.95
N PRO A 184 -15.78 -24.31 24.87
CA PRO A 184 -14.54 -24.81 24.28
C PRO A 184 -13.66 -23.60 23.93
N PRO A 185 -12.32 -23.71 24.09
CA PRO A 185 -11.42 -22.62 23.76
C PRO A 185 -11.63 -22.27 22.30
N THR A 186 -12.30 -21.14 22.06
CA THR A 186 -12.56 -20.61 20.73
C THR A 186 -11.20 -20.37 20.09
N GLN A 187 -10.79 -21.30 19.22
CA GLN A 187 -9.54 -21.17 18.48
C GLN A 187 -9.64 -19.90 17.63
N ALA A 188 -8.85 -18.90 18.00
CA ALA A 188 -8.79 -17.60 17.34
C ALA A 188 -8.24 -17.75 15.90
N LEU A 189 -9.12 -18.08 14.97
CA LEU A 189 -8.87 -18.17 13.53
C LEU A 189 -8.85 -16.77 12.84
N ALA A 190 -8.38 -15.73 13.54
CA ALA A 190 -8.34 -14.36 13.04
C ALA A 190 -6.98 -13.79 12.53
N PRO A 191 -5.90 -14.55 12.25
CA PRO A 191 -4.72 -13.98 11.56
C PRO A 191 -4.82 -13.96 10.02
N THR A 192 -5.79 -14.64 9.40
CA THR A 192 -5.78 -14.88 7.95
C THR A 192 -6.08 -13.64 7.11
N ALA A 193 -7.04 -12.81 7.52
CA ALA A 193 -7.49 -11.68 6.72
C ALA A 193 -6.42 -10.57 6.56
N SER A 194 -5.66 -10.27 7.63
CA SER A 194 -4.60 -9.24 7.58
C SER A 194 -3.38 -9.69 6.77
N LEU A 195 -3.02 -10.98 6.86
CA LEU A 195 -1.99 -11.60 6.02
C LEU A 195 -2.43 -11.61 4.55
N LEU A 196 -3.66 -12.02 4.26
CA LEU A 196 -4.23 -11.97 2.90
C LEU A 196 -4.19 -10.54 2.34
N LYS A 197 -4.58 -9.53 3.12
CA LYS A 197 -4.57 -8.13 2.68
C LYS A 197 -3.16 -7.61 2.37
N GLN A 198 -2.17 -7.94 3.20
CA GLN A 198 -0.79 -7.55 2.93
C GLN A 198 -0.22 -8.24 1.68
N GLU A 199 -0.60 -9.49 1.44
CA GLU A 199 -0.17 -10.24 0.26
C GLU A 199 -0.85 -9.75 -1.03
N THR A 200 -2.12 -9.35 -1.00
CA THR A 200 -2.82 -8.82 -2.20
C THR A 200 -2.17 -7.55 -2.76
N HIS A 201 -1.66 -6.66 -1.89
CA HIS A 201 -0.96 -5.45 -2.32
C HIS A 201 0.31 -5.81 -3.10
N LYS A 202 1.16 -6.70 -2.55
CA LYS A 202 2.39 -7.16 -3.20
C LYS A 202 2.11 -7.86 -4.53
N GLN A 203 1.08 -8.71 -4.56
CA GLN A 203 0.64 -9.39 -5.78
C GLN A 203 0.20 -8.39 -6.85
N THR A 204 -0.51 -7.33 -6.47
CA THR A 204 -0.95 -6.28 -7.40
C THR A 204 0.23 -5.58 -8.04
N HIS A 205 1.23 -5.17 -7.26
CA HIS A 205 2.47 -4.58 -7.76
C HIS A 205 3.21 -5.51 -8.71
N PHE A 206 3.43 -6.77 -8.28
CA PHE A 206 4.04 -7.80 -9.12
C PHE A 206 3.33 -7.96 -10.46
N ILE A 207 1.99 -8.10 -10.47
CA ILE A 207 1.19 -8.29 -11.67
C ILE A 207 1.27 -7.06 -12.59
N LEU A 208 1.19 -5.85 -12.05
CA LEU A 208 1.28 -4.62 -12.82
C LEU A 208 2.65 -4.48 -13.49
N PHE A 209 3.74 -4.74 -12.77
CA PHE A 209 5.09 -4.69 -13.33
C PHE A 209 5.37 -5.84 -14.30
N LEU A 210 4.81 -7.03 -14.07
CA LEU A 210 4.84 -8.14 -15.03
C LEU A 210 4.16 -7.74 -16.35
N ALA A 211 2.96 -7.18 -16.28
CA ALA A 211 2.23 -6.70 -17.45
C ALA A 211 2.99 -5.58 -18.19
N LEU A 212 3.59 -4.65 -17.44
CA LEU A 212 4.43 -3.58 -17.98
C LEU A 212 5.65 -4.14 -18.70
N GLY A 213 6.35 -5.11 -18.10
CA GLY A 213 7.50 -5.77 -18.70
C GLY A 213 7.16 -6.52 -19.99
N LEU A 214 6.03 -7.24 -20.00
CA LEU A 214 5.51 -7.92 -21.20
C LEU A 214 5.23 -6.93 -22.33
N SER A 215 4.44 -5.89 -22.05
CA SER A 215 4.04 -4.92 -23.08
C SER A 215 5.23 -4.09 -23.58
N ALA A 216 6.15 -3.72 -22.69
CA ALA A 216 7.38 -3.02 -23.03
C ALA A 216 8.29 -3.89 -23.91
N ALA A 217 8.49 -5.17 -23.58
CA ALA A 217 9.31 -6.06 -24.40
C ALA A 217 8.73 -6.26 -25.81
N VAL A 218 7.40 -6.38 -25.94
CA VAL A 218 6.73 -6.44 -27.26
C VAL A 218 6.93 -5.13 -28.03
N ALA A 219 6.80 -3.97 -27.37
CA ALA A 219 7.01 -2.66 -27.99
C ALA A 219 8.47 -2.48 -28.45
N CYS A 220 9.44 -2.79 -27.58
CA CYS A 220 10.87 -2.68 -27.86
C CYS A 220 11.31 -3.61 -29.00
N ARG A 221 10.76 -4.83 -29.13
CA ARG A 221 11.07 -5.72 -30.27
C ARG A 221 10.64 -5.17 -31.62
N LYS A 222 9.61 -4.33 -31.65
CA LYS A 222 9.11 -3.68 -32.88
C LYS A 222 9.85 -2.37 -33.18
N ALA A 223 10.63 -1.86 -32.23
CA ALA A 223 11.43 -0.66 -32.36
C ALA A 223 12.86 -1.01 -32.80
N PRO A 224 13.26 -0.73 -34.05
CA PRO A 224 14.59 -1.11 -34.55
C PRO A 224 15.75 -0.43 -33.81
N THR A 225 15.48 0.67 -33.10
CA THR A 225 16.49 1.48 -32.39
C THR A 225 16.69 1.06 -30.93
N LEU A 226 15.83 0.21 -30.37
CA LEU A 226 15.89 -0.16 -28.95
C LEU A 226 16.37 -1.59 -28.75
N SER A 227 17.49 -1.73 -28.04
CA SER A 227 17.93 -3.04 -27.56
C SER A 227 17.06 -3.50 -26.38
N THR A 228 16.91 -4.83 -26.22
CA THR A 228 16.26 -5.42 -25.03
C THR A 228 16.92 -4.96 -23.72
N ARG A 229 18.25 -4.73 -23.73
CA ARG A 229 18.99 -4.23 -22.57
C ARG A 229 18.57 -2.82 -22.18
N THR A 230 18.41 -1.95 -23.17
CA THR A 230 17.92 -0.57 -22.97
C THR A 230 16.50 -0.57 -22.40
N CYS A 231 15.62 -1.42 -22.95
CA CYS A 231 14.26 -1.61 -22.47
C CYS A 231 14.25 -2.05 -21.00
N LEU A 232 15.07 -3.05 -20.66
CA LEU A 232 15.20 -3.54 -19.28
C LEU A 232 15.73 -2.46 -18.34
N ALA A 233 16.80 -1.75 -18.72
CA ALA A 233 17.35 -0.67 -17.91
C ALA A 233 16.32 0.43 -17.62
N ALA A 234 15.49 0.78 -18.60
CA ALA A 234 14.42 1.76 -18.43
C ALA A 234 13.34 1.27 -17.45
N LEU A 235 12.97 -0.02 -17.48
CA LEU A 235 12.03 -0.61 -16.52
C LEU A 235 12.60 -0.65 -15.09
N ILE A 236 13.88 -0.98 -14.93
CA ILE A 236 14.56 -0.98 -13.63
C ILE A 236 14.55 0.44 -13.05
N LEU A 237 14.93 1.43 -13.88
CA LEU A 237 14.93 2.83 -13.47
C LEU A 237 13.52 3.31 -13.13
N PHE A 238 12.52 2.92 -13.92
CA PHE A 238 11.12 3.25 -13.67
C PHE A 238 10.65 2.68 -12.32
N ALA A 239 10.92 1.39 -12.03
CA ALA A 239 10.60 0.76 -10.75
C ALA A 239 11.28 1.47 -9.57
N GLY A 240 12.55 1.86 -9.73
CA GLY A 240 13.27 2.63 -8.72
C GLY A 240 12.65 4.00 -8.47
N ILE A 241 12.26 4.73 -9.52
CA ILE A 241 11.61 6.03 -9.38
C ILE A 241 10.24 5.90 -8.73
N THR A 242 9.45 4.89 -9.09
CA THR A 242 8.13 4.68 -8.48
C THR A 242 8.24 4.34 -7.00
N GLU A 243 9.25 3.58 -6.58
CA GLU A 243 9.54 3.34 -5.16
C GLU A 243 9.99 4.62 -4.44
N LEU A 244 10.87 5.41 -5.05
CA LEU A 244 11.26 6.72 -4.50
C LEU A 244 10.07 7.66 -4.36
N LEU A 245 9.16 7.69 -5.35
CA LEU A 245 7.90 8.44 -5.29
C LEU A 245 7.00 7.98 -4.13
N GLN A 246 6.96 6.68 -3.84
CA GLN A 246 6.26 6.18 -2.65
C GLN A 246 6.98 6.61 -1.37
N GLY A 247 8.30 6.53 -1.32
CA GLY A 247 9.08 6.87 -0.13
C GLY A 247 9.07 8.35 0.24
N ILE A 248 8.88 9.25 -0.72
CA ILE A 248 8.67 10.68 -0.46
C ILE A 248 7.22 11.01 -0.11
N SER A 249 6.29 10.07 -0.32
CA SER A 249 4.91 10.22 0.14
C SER A 249 4.90 10.08 1.66
N ILE A 250 4.22 11.02 2.32
CA ILE A 250 4.36 11.22 3.77
C ILE A 250 3.82 10.03 4.57
N THR A 251 2.91 9.27 3.97
CA THR A 251 2.20 8.15 4.59
C THR A 251 2.75 6.78 4.21
N ARG A 252 3.79 6.69 3.37
CA ARG A 252 4.37 5.40 2.98
C ARG A 252 5.85 5.36 3.33
N THR A 253 6.28 4.21 3.82
CA THR A 253 7.69 3.90 4.02
C THR A 253 8.18 3.13 2.81
N PRO A 254 9.25 3.57 2.14
CA PRO A 254 9.83 2.76 1.08
C PRO A 254 10.34 1.45 1.67
N ARG A 255 10.11 0.35 0.98
CA ARG A 255 10.57 -0.97 1.37
C ARG A 255 11.39 -1.54 0.23
N LEU A 256 12.64 -1.87 0.52
CA LEU A 256 13.54 -2.51 -0.45
C LEU A 256 12.91 -3.78 -1.05
N LEU A 257 12.09 -4.48 -0.27
CA LEU A 257 11.35 -5.65 -0.74
C LEU A 257 10.29 -5.32 -1.80
N ASP A 258 9.59 -4.18 -1.68
CA ASP A 258 8.57 -3.78 -2.65
C ASP A 258 9.22 -3.44 -3.99
N TRP A 259 10.35 -2.71 -3.97
CA TRP A 259 11.19 -2.51 -5.16
C TRP A 259 11.68 -3.83 -5.79
N GLY A 260 12.07 -4.80 -4.97
CA GLY A 260 12.47 -6.12 -5.43
C GLY A 260 11.34 -6.89 -6.14
N ILE A 261 10.10 -6.76 -5.64
CA ILE A 261 8.91 -7.37 -6.25
C ILE A 261 8.58 -6.73 -7.60
N ASP A 262 8.66 -5.40 -7.69
CA ASP A 262 8.45 -4.65 -8.94
C ASP A 262 9.48 -5.05 -10.00
N LEU A 263 10.75 -5.12 -9.58
CA LEU A 263 11.87 -5.53 -10.43
C LEU A 263 11.69 -6.98 -10.92
N LEU A 264 11.29 -7.89 -10.03
CA LEU A 264 11.05 -9.28 -10.38
C LEU A 264 9.90 -9.41 -11.40
N GLY A 265 8.79 -8.70 -11.19
CA GLY A 265 7.68 -8.66 -12.16
C GLY A 265 8.14 -8.19 -13.53
N ALA A 266 8.79 -7.03 -13.61
CA ALA A 266 9.24 -6.46 -14.87
C ALA A 266 10.25 -7.34 -15.61
N THR A 267 11.25 -7.90 -14.90
CA THR A 267 12.28 -8.76 -15.47
C THR A 267 11.69 -10.07 -16.00
N LEU A 268 10.76 -10.71 -15.26
CA LEU A 268 10.05 -11.91 -15.71
C LEU A 268 9.21 -11.64 -16.96
N GLY A 269 8.54 -10.48 -17.03
CA GLY A 269 7.76 -10.09 -18.21
C GLY A 269 8.64 -9.96 -19.46
N VAL A 270 9.78 -9.28 -19.34
CA VAL A 270 10.75 -9.18 -20.45
C VAL A 270 11.32 -10.55 -20.82
N GLY A 271 11.71 -11.35 -19.83
CA GLY A 271 12.26 -12.70 -20.01
C GLY A 271 11.32 -13.64 -20.74
N LEU A 272 10.02 -13.60 -20.42
CA LEU A 272 9.01 -14.43 -21.07
C LEU A 272 8.87 -14.12 -22.56
N ILE A 273 8.79 -12.84 -22.95
CA ILE A 273 8.72 -12.44 -24.36
C ILE A 273 9.99 -12.84 -25.11
N TRP A 274 11.16 -12.71 -24.48
CA TRP A 274 12.42 -13.13 -25.07
C TRP A 274 12.45 -14.65 -25.31
N TRP A 275 12.07 -15.45 -24.32
CA TRP A 275 12.02 -16.91 -24.40
C TRP A 275 11.06 -17.39 -25.50
N LEU A 276 9.82 -16.88 -25.51
CA LEU A 276 8.83 -17.19 -26.55
C LEU A 276 9.34 -16.83 -27.96
N SER A 277 10.08 -15.72 -28.09
CA SER A 277 10.68 -15.34 -29.37
C SER A 277 11.71 -16.34 -29.89
N ARG A 278 12.45 -16.96 -28.97
CA ARG A 278 13.50 -17.92 -29.30
C ARG A 278 12.89 -19.23 -29.79
N ILE A 279 11.85 -19.70 -29.10
CA ILE A 279 11.09 -20.89 -29.51
C ILE A 279 10.50 -20.68 -30.91
N HIS A 280 9.85 -19.55 -31.15
CA HIS A 280 9.24 -19.26 -32.45
C HIS A 280 10.26 -19.27 -33.61
N ARG A 281 11.46 -18.69 -33.40
CA ARG A 281 12.55 -18.76 -34.40
C ARG A 281 12.99 -20.19 -34.64
N SER A 282 13.25 -20.96 -33.58
CA SER A 282 13.67 -22.35 -33.68
C SER A 282 12.67 -23.23 -34.44
N ILE A 283 11.37 -22.98 -34.28
CA ILE A 283 10.32 -23.71 -35.03
C ILE A 283 10.31 -23.28 -36.50
N SER A 284 10.48 -21.99 -36.78
CA SER A 284 10.48 -21.46 -38.14
C SER A 284 11.68 -21.97 -38.95
N ASP A 285 12.86 -22.01 -38.33
CA ASP A 285 14.10 -22.51 -38.94
C ASP A 285 14.04 -24.04 -39.19
N ALA A 286 13.31 -24.80 -38.38
CA ALA A 286 13.11 -26.23 -38.58
C ALA A 286 12.11 -26.56 -39.70
N ALA A 287 11.30 -25.58 -40.12
CA ALA A 287 10.28 -25.74 -41.14
C ALA A 287 10.75 -25.30 -42.55
N SER A 288 11.89 -24.62 -42.66
CA SER A 288 12.53 -24.18 -43.92
C SER A 288 13.57 -25.15 -44.42
#